data_AF-A0A257SJP0-F1
#
_entry.id   AF-A0A257SJP0-F1
#
_cell.length_a   1.000
_cell.length_b   1.000
_cell.length_c   1.000
_cell.angle_alpha   90.00
_cell.angle_beta   90.00
_cell.angle_gamma   90.00
#
_symmetry.space_group_name_H-M   'P 1'
#
loop_
_entity.id
_entity.type
_entity.pdbx_description
1 polymer ?
#
loop_
_entity_poly.entity_id
_entity_poly.type
_entity_poly.pdbx_seq_one_letter_code
_entity_poly.pdbx_strand_id
1 'polypeptide(L)'
;VVANDPTVRGGTTSPTTIRKLLRAMESLRGSARQAYFTCCMVYLTEAGDPSPLIGQGFWFGEIARAPRGGGGSGYDPIFYPAGLGGSAAELDGPQKGALSHRGAALRALLALLRQPGYSSPQPASPRD
;
A
#
# COMPACT_ATOMS: atom_id res chain seq x y z
N VAL A 1 -7.17 11.67 -8.34
CA VAL A 1 -8.22 11.15 -7.42
C VAL A 1 -7.50 10.47 -6.26
N VAL A 2 -7.27 11.19 -5.16
CA VAL A 2 -6.83 10.55 -3.92
C VAL A 2 -8.08 9.85 -3.38
N ALA A 3 -8.13 8.52 -3.47
CA ALA A 3 -9.26 7.71 -3.01
C ALA A 3 -9.28 7.60 -1.47
N ASN A 4 -9.08 8.72 -0.78
CA ASN A 4 -9.14 8.80 0.67
C ASN A 4 -10.43 9.53 1.05
N ASP A 5 -11.55 8.81 0.93
CA ASP A 5 -12.80 9.22 1.55
C ASP A 5 -12.65 8.99 3.07
N PRO A 6 -12.62 10.04 3.90
CA PRO A 6 -12.40 9.92 5.34
C PRO A 6 -13.55 9.19 6.06
N THR A 7 -14.67 8.92 5.37
CA THR A 7 -15.78 8.12 5.91
C THR A 7 -15.52 6.61 5.82
N VAL A 8 -14.53 6.17 5.05
CA VAL A 8 -14.14 4.76 4.92
C VAL A 8 -13.10 4.43 6.00
N ARG A 9 -13.56 4.16 7.22
CA ARG A 9 -12.70 3.53 8.25
C ARG A 9 -12.26 2.16 7.73
N GLY A 10 -10.95 1.90 7.69
CA GLY A 10 -10.26 0.67 7.26
C GLY A 10 -11.19 -0.50 6.99
N GLY A 11 -11.76 -0.51 5.79
CA GLY A 11 -13.05 -1.17 5.54
C GLY A 11 -12.97 -2.06 4.32
N THR A 12 -13.65 -3.19 4.41
CA THR A 12 -13.96 -4.05 3.26
C THR A 12 -14.49 -3.18 2.13
N THR A 13 -13.71 -3.07 1.06
CA THR A 13 -14.14 -2.33 -0.13
C THR A 13 -15.23 -3.16 -0.79
N SER A 14 -16.47 -2.80 -0.51
CA SER A 14 -17.66 -3.37 -1.14
C SER A 14 -17.62 -3.10 -2.65
N PRO A 15 -18.27 -3.95 -3.48
CA PRO A 15 -18.53 -3.64 -4.89
C PRO A 15 -19.05 -2.21 -5.13
N THR A 16 -19.77 -1.64 -4.15
CA THR A 16 -20.24 -0.25 -4.17
C THR A 16 -19.10 0.79 -4.26
N THR A 17 -17.99 0.58 -3.53
CA THR A 17 -16.86 1.51 -3.51
C THR A 17 -16.05 1.47 -4.80
N ILE A 18 -15.83 0.28 -5.36
CA ILE A 18 -15.24 0.11 -6.69
C ILE A 18 -16.09 0.83 -7.74
N ARG A 19 -17.43 0.65 -7.70
CA ARG A 19 -18.34 1.31 -8.64
C ARG A 19 -18.28 2.84 -8.56
N LYS A 20 -18.20 3.40 -7.35
CA LYS A 20 -18.03 4.85 -7.13
C LYS A 20 -16.75 5.36 -7.79
N LEU A 21 -15.61 4.70 -7.57
CA LEU A 21 -14.33 5.09 -8.17
C LEU A 21 -14.35 4.98 -9.69
N LEU A 22 -14.87 3.87 -10.24
CA LEU A 22 -14.98 3.69 -11.69
C LEU A 22 -15.84 4.77 -12.36
N ARG A 23 -16.98 5.13 -11.74
CA ARG A 23 -17.84 6.23 -12.22
C ARG A 23 -17.10 7.57 -12.16
N ALA A 24 -16.42 7.87 -11.06
CA ALA A 24 -15.67 9.12 -10.91
C ALA A 24 -14.53 9.26 -11.95
N MET A 25 -14.01 8.14 -12.45
CA MET A 25 -12.95 8.10 -13.46
C MET A 25 -13.46 7.81 -14.87
N GLU A 26 -14.77 7.80 -15.12
CA GLU A 26 -15.36 7.33 -16.38
C GLU A 26 -14.86 8.09 -17.62
N SER A 27 -14.64 9.41 -17.50
CA SER A 27 -14.14 10.27 -18.58
C SER A 27 -12.62 10.19 -18.77
N LEU A 28 -11.86 9.69 -17.78
CA LEU A 28 -10.40 9.68 -17.80
C LEU A 28 -9.84 8.64 -18.78
N ARG A 29 -8.76 8.99 -19.48
CA ARG A 29 -8.10 8.18 -20.53
C ARG A 29 -6.60 8.13 -20.30
N GLY A 30 -5.95 7.06 -20.76
CA GLY A 30 -4.49 6.91 -20.74
C GLY A 30 -3.88 7.20 -19.37
N SER A 31 -2.84 8.03 -19.34
CA SER A 31 -2.09 8.41 -18.14
C SER A 31 -2.94 9.07 -17.05
N ALA A 32 -4.11 9.65 -17.38
CA ALA A 32 -5.01 10.22 -16.37
C ALA A 32 -5.64 9.15 -15.45
N ARG A 33 -5.44 7.86 -15.75
CA ARG A 33 -5.88 6.73 -14.92
C ARG A 33 -4.77 6.13 -14.06
N GLN A 34 -3.55 6.69 -14.10
CA GLN A 34 -2.45 6.24 -13.26
C GLN A 34 -2.81 6.37 -11.77
N ALA A 35 -2.41 5.37 -11.01
CA ALA A 35 -2.63 5.28 -9.57
C ALA A 35 -1.50 4.49 -8.94
N TYR A 36 -1.39 4.57 -7.61
CA TYR A 36 -0.51 3.67 -6.88
C TYR A 36 -1.14 3.32 -5.54
N PHE A 37 -0.83 2.12 -5.06
CA PHE A 37 -0.96 1.82 -3.64
C PHE A 37 0.31 2.24 -2.90
N THR A 38 0.17 2.66 -1.65
CA THR A 38 1.29 2.97 -0.76
C THR A 38 1.09 2.31 0.60
N CYS A 39 2.19 1.93 1.25
CA CYS A 39 2.22 1.44 2.62
C CYS A 39 3.37 2.10 3.36
N CYS A 40 3.10 2.64 4.55
CA CYS A 40 4.10 2.95 5.55
C CYS A 40 4.01 1.92 6.67
N MET A 41 5.12 1.27 6.98
CA MET A 41 5.24 0.29 8.05
C MET A 41 6.20 0.85 9.09
N VAL A 42 5.73 0.98 10.32
CA VAL A 42 6.46 1.63 11.41
C VAL A 42 6.83 0.57 12.45
N TYR A 43 8.10 0.55 12.85
CA TYR A 43 8.60 -0.27 13.94
C TYR A 43 9.07 0.64 15.07
N LEU A 44 8.52 0.41 16.26
CA LEU A 44 8.91 1.08 17.50
C LEU A 44 9.47 0.02 18.45
N THR A 45 10.55 0.32 19.16
CA THR A 45 11.07 -0.57 20.21
C THR A 45 10.25 -0.48 21.50
N GLU A 46 9.67 0.68 21.75
CA GLU A 46 8.81 0.98 22.90
C GLU A 46 7.82 2.11 22.56
N ALA A 47 6.82 2.33 23.41
CA ALA A 47 5.78 3.34 23.15
C ALA A 47 6.32 4.77 23.04
N GLY A 48 7.47 5.06 23.67
CA GLY A 48 8.13 6.37 23.66
C GLY A 48 9.33 6.47 22.73
N ASP A 49 9.51 5.53 21.79
CA ASP A 49 10.66 5.51 20.87
C ASP A 49 10.76 6.84 20.09
N PRO A 50 11.82 7.64 20.31
CA PRO A 50 11.96 8.94 19.65
C PRO A 50 12.41 8.82 18.19
N SER A 51 12.80 7.62 17.74
CA SER A 51 13.38 7.39 16.42
C SER A 51 12.87 6.06 15.79
N PRO A 52 11.56 5.96 15.49
CA PRO A 52 10.99 4.76 14.92
C PRO A 52 11.55 4.49 13.52
N LEU A 53 11.72 3.21 13.19
CA LEU A 53 12.06 2.83 11.82
C LEU A 53 10.80 2.85 10.94
N ILE A 54 10.91 3.46 9.77
CA ILE A 54 9.80 3.60 8.82
C ILE A 54 10.21 3.00 7.48
N GLY A 55 9.59 1.87 7.11
CA GLY A 55 9.65 1.33 5.76
C GLY A 55 8.49 1.85 4.93
N GLN A 56 8.76 2.47 3.79
CA GLN A 56 7.73 2.93 2.85
C GLN A 56 7.81 2.16 1.53
N GLY A 57 6.65 1.78 1.01
CA GLY A 57 6.53 1.06 -0.25
C GLY A 57 5.45 1.66 -1.14
N PHE A 58 5.73 1.69 -2.45
CA PHE A 58 4.81 2.13 -3.48
C PHE A 58 4.61 1.01 -4.50
N TRP A 59 3.40 0.91 -5.04
CA TRP A 59 3.10 0.01 -6.13
C TRP A 59 2.34 0.75 -7.19
N PHE A 60 3.04 1.13 -8.26
CA PHE A 60 2.51 1.92 -9.36
C PHE A 60 1.73 1.06 -10.34
N GLY A 61 0.70 1.66 -10.93
CA GLY A 61 -0.17 1.02 -11.90
C GLY A 61 -1.22 1.98 -12.41
N GLU A 62 -2.35 1.41 -12.83
CA GLU A 62 -3.48 2.16 -13.35
C GLU A 62 -4.81 1.57 -12.89
N ILE A 63 -5.86 2.39 -12.91
CA ILE A 63 -7.21 1.93 -12.62
C ILE A 63 -7.87 1.42 -13.90
N ALA A 64 -8.22 0.14 -13.95
CA ALA A 64 -8.95 -0.46 -15.05
C ALA A 64 -10.36 0.11 -15.22
N ARG A 65 -11.00 -0.21 -16.35
CA ARG A 65 -12.38 0.23 -16.63
C ARG A 65 -13.45 -0.65 -15.98
N ALA A 66 -13.09 -1.90 -15.68
CA ALA A 66 -13.98 -2.89 -15.11
C ALA A 66 -13.18 -3.80 -14.16
N PRO A 67 -13.81 -4.35 -13.12
CA PRO A 67 -13.17 -5.28 -12.22
C PRO A 67 -12.82 -6.60 -12.94
N ARG A 68 -11.66 -7.17 -12.62
CA ARG A 68 -11.23 -8.51 -13.02
C ARG A 68 -10.53 -9.23 -11.87
N GLY A 69 -10.66 -10.55 -11.80
CA GLY A 69 -10.15 -11.37 -10.71
C GLY A 69 -11.10 -11.49 -9.52
N GLY A 70 -10.95 -12.55 -8.73
CA GLY A 70 -11.77 -12.85 -7.55
C GLY A 70 -10.99 -12.87 -6.23
N GLY A 71 -9.67 -12.71 -6.28
CA GLY A 71 -8.80 -12.69 -5.10
C GLY A 71 -8.58 -11.29 -4.53
N GLY A 72 -7.73 -11.22 -3.52
CA GLY A 72 -7.30 -9.95 -2.94
C GLY A 72 -8.36 -9.25 -2.08
N SER A 73 -8.22 -7.94 -1.94
CA SER A 73 -9.07 -7.08 -1.13
C SER A 73 -9.07 -5.65 -1.68
N GLY A 74 -9.95 -4.79 -1.16
CA GLY A 74 -9.84 -3.38 -1.51
C GLY A 74 -10.17 -3.11 -2.98
N TYR A 75 -9.31 -2.33 -3.63
CA TYR A 75 -9.41 -1.97 -5.05
C TYR A 75 -8.66 -2.94 -5.98
N ASP A 76 -8.17 -4.06 -5.47
CA ASP A 76 -7.38 -5.02 -6.27
C ASP A 76 -8.03 -5.43 -7.59
N PRO A 77 -9.36 -5.67 -7.68
CA PRO A 77 -9.98 -6.05 -8.96
C PRO A 77 -9.88 -5.01 -10.06
N ILE A 78 -9.66 -3.74 -9.70
CA ILE A 78 -9.55 -2.63 -10.66
C ILE A 78 -8.17 -1.99 -10.67
N PHE A 79 -7.22 -2.48 -9.88
CA PHE A 79 -5.84 -1.98 -9.88
C PHE A 79 -4.96 -2.87 -10.75
N TYR A 80 -4.40 -2.31 -11.81
CA TYR A 80 -3.53 -3.00 -12.77
C TYR A 80 -2.10 -2.56 -12.53
N PRO A 81 -1.26 -3.39 -11.90
CA PRO A 81 0.11 -3.03 -11.61
C PRO A 81 0.93 -2.82 -12.89
N ALA A 82 1.82 -1.84 -12.88
CA ALA A 82 2.67 -1.55 -14.02
C ALA A 82 3.52 -2.77 -14.41
N GLY A 83 3.55 -3.08 -15.71
CA GLY A 83 4.29 -4.23 -16.24
C GLY A 83 3.59 -5.58 -16.07
N LEU A 84 2.39 -5.63 -15.47
CA LEU A 84 1.58 -6.84 -15.38
C LEU A 84 0.37 -6.77 -16.33
N GLY A 85 -0.03 -7.91 -16.89
CA GLY A 85 -1.15 -8.02 -17.85
C GLY A 85 -2.53 -8.21 -17.21
N GLY A 86 -2.65 -8.03 -15.89
CA GLY A 86 -3.87 -8.32 -15.14
C GLY A 86 -3.98 -7.51 -13.86
N SER A 87 -5.14 -7.60 -13.22
CA SER A 87 -5.40 -6.92 -11.96
C SER A 87 -4.63 -7.54 -10.80
N ALA A 88 -4.45 -6.79 -9.72
CA ALA A 88 -3.87 -7.33 -8.49
C ALA A 88 -4.75 -8.42 -7.84
N ALA A 89 -6.03 -8.53 -8.20
CA ALA A 89 -6.92 -9.60 -7.75
C ALA A 89 -6.77 -10.90 -8.55
N GLU A 90 -6.05 -10.87 -9.67
CA GLU A 90 -5.69 -12.04 -10.47
C GLU A 90 -4.35 -12.66 -10.01
N LEU A 91 -3.59 -11.98 -9.16
CA LEU A 91 -2.32 -12.49 -8.60
C LEU A 91 -2.57 -13.46 -7.45
N ASP A 92 -1.74 -14.51 -7.38
CA ASP A 92 -1.71 -15.37 -6.20
C ASP A 92 -1.10 -14.65 -4.98
N GLY A 93 -1.28 -15.25 -3.80
CA GLY A 93 -0.80 -14.69 -2.53
C GLY A 93 0.71 -14.41 -2.52
N PRO A 94 1.57 -15.39 -2.87
CA PRO A 94 3.02 -15.21 -2.93
C PRO A 94 3.49 -14.11 -3.90
N GLN A 95 2.99 -14.10 -5.14
CA GLN A 95 3.34 -13.08 -6.14
C GLN A 95 2.95 -11.69 -5.66
N LYS A 96 1.73 -11.55 -5.15
CA LYS A 96 1.26 -10.28 -4.61
C LYS A 96 2.05 -9.84 -3.38
N GLY A 97 2.42 -10.77 -2.50
CA GLY A 97 3.29 -10.51 -1.37
C GLY A 97 4.66 -9.96 -1.81
N ALA A 98 5.25 -10.52 -2.87
CA ALA A 98 6.52 -10.07 -3.41
C ALA A 98 6.44 -8.70 -4.11
N LEU A 99 5.39 -8.46 -4.89
CA LEU A 99 5.31 -7.28 -5.77
C LEU A 99 4.62 -6.06 -5.13
N SER A 100 3.74 -6.27 -4.17
CA SER A 100 2.88 -5.20 -3.66
C SER A 100 3.59 -4.11 -2.84
N HIS A 101 2.90 -2.99 -2.67
CA HIS A 101 3.29 -1.87 -1.80
C HIS A 101 3.62 -2.31 -0.36
N ARG A 102 2.88 -3.30 0.18
CA ARG A 102 3.18 -3.91 1.48
C ARG A 102 4.48 -4.71 1.46
N GLY A 103 4.70 -5.52 0.43
CA GLY A 103 5.96 -6.23 0.23
C GLY A 103 7.16 -5.28 0.11
N ALA A 104 6.99 -4.20 -0.64
CA ALA A 104 8.00 -3.15 -0.78
C ALA A 104 8.29 -2.45 0.56
N ALA A 105 7.26 -2.07 1.32
CA ALA A 105 7.41 -1.45 2.64
C ALA A 105 8.12 -2.38 3.63
N LEU A 106 7.76 -3.67 3.64
CA LEU A 106 8.41 -4.67 4.49
C LEU A 106 9.89 -4.86 4.11
N ARG A 107 10.21 -4.93 2.82
CA ARG A 107 11.62 -5.01 2.38
C ARG A 107 12.41 -3.78 2.80
N ALA A 108 11.83 -2.58 2.66
CA ALA A 108 12.46 -1.35 3.11
C ALA A 108 12.72 -1.37 4.63
N LEU A 109 11.72 -1.80 5.42
CA LEU A 109 11.87 -1.92 6.88
C LEU A 109 12.92 -2.97 7.27
N LEU A 110 12.93 -4.14 6.63
CA LEU A 110 13.93 -5.18 6.86
C LEU A 110 15.34 -4.74 6.49
N ALA A 111 15.50 -3.88 5.47
CA ALA A 111 16.80 -3.32 5.12
C ALA A 111 17.33 -2.42 6.24
N LEU A 112 16.47 -1.58 6.85
CA LEU A 112 16.82 -0.74 8.00
C LEU A 112 17.23 -1.59 9.21
N LEU A 113 16.44 -2.63 9.54
CA LEU A 113 16.71 -3.53 10.67
C LEU A 113 18.00 -4.33 10.54
N ARG A 114 18.48 -4.55 9.30
CA ARG A 114 19.71 -5.31 9.03
C ARG A 114 20.96 -4.44 8.99
N GLN A 115 20.84 -3.11 9.12
CA GLN A 115 21.99 -2.23 9.10
C GLN A 115 22.88 -2.51 10.34
N PRO A 116 24.20 -2.76 10.14
CA PRO A 116 25.13 -2.88 11.25
C PRO A 116 25.08 -1.61 12.10
N GLY A 117 24.94 -1.76 13.42
CA GLY A 117 24.84 -0.63 14.33
C GLY A 117 23.43 -0.10 14.58
N TYR A 118 22.37 -0.76 14.07
CA TYR A 118 21.04 -0.57 14.64
C TYR A 118 21.04 -1.10 16.08
N SER A 119 21.23 -0.20 17.04
CA SER A 119 20.88 -0.38 18.44
C SER A 119 19.58 0.37 18.69
N SER A 120 18.63 -0.24 19.39
CA SER A 120 17.44 0.47 19.87
C SER A 120 17.86 1.78 20.54
N PRO A 121 17.31 2.95 20.16
CA PRO A 121 17.62 4.20 20.82
C PRO A 121 17.30 4.04 22.31
N GLN A 122 18.25 4.34 23.20
CA GLN A 122 17.94 4.35 24.62
C GLN A 122 17.04 5.56 24.92
N PRO A 123 16.02 5.41 25.78
CA PRO A 123 15.23 6.55 26.21
C PRO A 123 16.19 7.58 26.80
N ALA A 124 16.04 8.85 26.38
CA ALA A 124 16.81 9.94 26.96
C ALA A 124 16.61 9.89 28.49
N SER A 125 17.70 9.89 29.27
CA SER A 125 17.53 9.92 30.73
C SER A 125 16.68 11.13 31.09
N PRO A 126 15.78 11.02 32.09
CA PRO A 126 15.13 12.19 32.64
C PRO A 126 16.24 13.18 33.01
N ARG A 127 16.16 14.40 32.51
CA ARG A 127 17.06 15.46 32.97
C ARG A 127 16.62 15.81 34.39
N ASP A 128 17.54 15.70 35.34
CA ASP A 128 17.38 16.10 36.74
C ASP A 128 17.01 17.59 36.88
#